data_AF-A0A968EKN0-F1
#
_entry.id   AF-A0A968EKN0-F1
#
_cell.length_a   1.000
_cell.length_b   1.000
_cell.length_c   1.000
_cell.angle_alpha   90.00
_cell.angle_beta   90.00
_cell.angle_gamma   90.00
#
_symmetry.space_group_name_H-M   'P 1'
#
loop_
_entity.id
_entity.type
_entity.pdbx_description
1 polymer ?
#
loop_
_entity_poly.entity_id
_entity_poly.type
_entity_poly.pdbx_seq_one_letter_code
_entity_poly.pdbx_strand_id
1 'polypeptide(L)'
;MRDLDVALEAARAGAAVIRSSRGAREAEFKGTVNPVTAIDRAAEEAILSVIRTHRAGDGILAEEGGGASGWDRGRVWIVDPLDGTVNFVHGIPQVA
;
A
#
# COMPACT_ATOMS: atom_id res chain seq x y z
N MET A 1 9.25 19.59 -1.62
CA MET A 1 8.06 18.99 -0.98
C MET A 1 8.48 18.47 0.39
N ARG A 2 7.74 18.78 1.46
CA ARG A 2 8.07 18.27 2.82
C ARG A 2 7.68 16.79 2.92
N ASP A 3 8.19 16.09 3.92
CA ASP A 3 7.88 14.65 4.09
C ASP A 3 6.39 14.40 4.29
N LEU A 4 5.69 15.26 5.05
CA LEU A 4 4.25 15.16 5.21
C LEU A 4 3.50 15.25 3.87
N ASP A 5 3.94 16.12 2.98
CA ASP A 5 3.28 16.29 1.68
C ASP A 5 3.49 15.04 0.80
N VAL A 6 4.70 14.43 0.84
CA VAL A 6 5.00 13.15 0.18
C VAL A 6 4.16 12.01 0.78
N ALA A 7 4.05 11.93 2.11
CA ALA A 7 3.26 10.92 2.79
C ALA A 7 1.77 11.01 2.42
N LEU A 8 1.22 12.23 2.37
CA LEU A 8 -0.17 12.47 1.97
C LEU A 8 -0.42 12.08 0.51
N GLU A 9 0.52 12.38 -0.39
CA GLU A 9 0.43 11.98 -1.79
C GLU A 9 0.50 10.45 -1.95
N ALA A 10 1.44 9.81 -1.27
CA ALA A 10 1.62 8.36 -1.32
C ALA A 10 0.38 7.63 -0.75
N ALA A 11 -0.14 8.06 0.40
CA ALA A 11 -1.35 7.52 1.00
C ALA A 11 -2.57 7.68 0.06
N ARG A 12 -2.71 8.82 -0.62
CA ARG A 12 -3.79 9.02 -1.61
C ARG A 12 -3.67 8.10 -2.80
N ALA A 13 -2.44 7.83 -3.26
CA ALA A 13 -2.17 6.91 -4.37
C ALA A 13 -2.56 5.48 -4.00
N GLY A 14 -2.08 4.95 -2.86
CA GLY A 14 -2.48 3.63 -2.36
C GLY A 14 -3.99 3.53 -2.16
N ALA A 15 -4.60 4.51 -1.50
CA ALA A 15 -6.04 4.52 -1.26
C ALA A 15 -6.87 4.60 -2.56
N ALA A 16 -6.35 5.16 -3.64
CA ALA A 16 -7.04 5.16 -4.94
C ALA A 16 -7.12 3.74 -5.52
N VAL A 17 -6.05 2.94 -5.38
CA VAL A 17 -6.03 1.52 -5.76
C VAL A 17 -7.07 0.75 -4.93
N ILE A 18 -7.01 0.85 -3.60
CA ILE A 18 -7.96 0.18 -2.69
C ILE A 18 -9.42 0.56 -2.98
N ARG A 19 -9.71 1.84 -3.26
CA ARG A 19 -11.08 2.27 -3.58
C ARG A 19 -11.57 1.69 -4.91
N SER A 20 -10.70 1.62 -5.92
CA SER A 20 -11.05 1.08 -7.24
C SER A 20 -11.34 -0.43 -7.21
N SER A 21 -10.76 -1.17 -6.26
CA SER A 21 -10.92 -2.62 -6.15
C SER A 21 -12.15 -3.08 -5.35
N ARG A 22 -12.82 -2.18 -4.62
CA ARG A 22 -14.03 -2.53 -3.82
C ARG A 22 -15.15 -3.18 -4.65
N GLY A 23 -15.30 -2.83 -5.93
CA GLY A 23 -16.30 -3.45 -6.83
C GLY A 23 -15.87 -4.81 -7.41
N ALA A 24 -14.57 -5.05 -7.56
CA ALA A 24 -14.04 -6.34 -8.02
C ALA A 24 -14.09 -7.42 -6.91
N ARG A 25 -14.06 -6.98 -5.65
CA ARG A 25 -14.10 -7.85 -4.48
C ARG A 25 -15.31 -8.79 -4.45
N GLU A 26 -16.51 -8.30 -4.77
CA GLU A 26 -17.73 -9.13 -4.79
C GLU A 26 -17.67 -10.26 -5.83
N ALA A 27 -16.94 -10.06 -6.93
CA ALA A 27 -16.82 -11.02 -8.03
C ALA A 27 -15.73 -12.08 -7.76
N GLU A 28 -14.62 -11.71 -7.11
CA GLU A 28 -13.46 -12.58 -6.93
C GLU A 28 -13.48 -13.43 -5.67
N PHE A 29 -14.23 -13.06 -4.61
CA PHE A 29 -14.48 -13.95 -3.46
C PHE A 29 -15.21 -15.25 -3.82
N LYS A 30 -15.71 -15.37 -5.06
CA LYS A 30 -16.23 -16.62 -5.64
C LYS A 30 -15.14 -17.57 -6.21
N GLY A 31 -13.88 -17.17 -6.24
CA GLY A 31 -12.76 -17.92 -6.85
C GLY A 31 -11.62 -18.29 -5.87
N THR A 32 -10.62 -19.04 -6.35
CA THR A 32 -9.57 -19.71 -5.56
C THR A 32 -8.31 -18.87 -5.28
N VAL A 33 -8.21 -17.64 -5.81
CA VAL A 33 -7.06 -16.74 -5.63
C VAL A 33 -7.33 -15.83 -4.42
N ASN A 34 -6.35 -15.56 -3.56
CA ASN A 34 -6.49 -14.54 -2.50
C ASN A 34 -6.40 -13.15 -3.16
N PRO A 35 -7.54 -12.50 -3.46
CA PRO A 35 -7.55 -11.29 -4.29
C PRO A 35 -7.03 -10.08 -3.51
N VAL A 36 -7.02 -10.19 -2.18
CA VAL A 36 -6.59 -9.12 -1.28
C VAL A 36 -5.09 -8.92 -1.38
N THR A 37 -4.30 -9.99 -1.39
CA THR A 37 -2.85 -9.90 -1.63
C THR A 37 -2.48 -9.20 -2.96
N ALA A 38 -3.31 -9.33 -4.00
CA ALA A 38 -3.07 -8.62 -5.26
C ALA A 38 -3.37 -7.12 -5.16
N ILE A 39 -4.44 -6.78 -4.42
CA ILE A 39 -4.84 -5.39 -4.15
C ILE A 39 -3.80 -4.70 -3.25
N ASP A 40 -3.38 -5.35 -2.17
CA ASP A 40 -2.38 -4.83 -1.23
C ASP A 40 -1.04 -4.58 -1.94
N ARG A 41 -0.58 -5.51 -2.79
CA ARG A 41 0.63 -5.31 -3.61
C ARG A 41 0.51 -4.15 -4.59
N ALA A 42 -0.63 -4.01 -5.26
CA ALA A 42 -0.85 -2.90 -6.20
C ALA A 42 -0.90 -1.55 -5.46
N ALA A 43 -1.47 -1.51 -4.26
CA ALA A 43 -1.47 -0.33 -3.42
C ALA A 43 -0.05 0.01 -2.92
N GLU A 44 0.72 -1.00 -2.49
CA GLU A 44 2.12 -0.84 -2.12
C GLU A 44 2.93 -0.25 -3.28
N GLU A 45 2.84 -0.82 -4.48
CA GLU A 45 3.57 -0.32 -5.65
C GLU A 45 3.26 1.17 -5.94
N ALA A 46 1.99 1.57 -5.82
CA ALA A 46 1.58 2.96 -6.00
C ALA A 46 2.19 3.89 -4.93
N ILE A 47 2.16 3.48 -3.66
CA ILE A 47 2.78 4.20 -2.53
C ILE A 47 4.28 4.35 -2.76
N LEU A 48 4.96 3.24 -3.08
CA LEU A 48 6.41 3.20 -3.25
C LEU A 48 6.86 4.04 -4.46
N SER A 49 6.06 4.12 -5.52
CA SER A 49 6.37 4.95 -6.69
C SER A 49 6.45 6.44 -6.32
N VAL A 50 5.51 6.94 -5.51
CA VAL A 50 5.53 8.33 -5.01
C VAL A 50 6.74 8.57 -4.11
N ILE A 51 6.99 7.67 -3.14
CA ILE A 51 8.12 7.81 -2.22
C ILE A 51 9.45 7.81 -2.99
N ARG A 52 9.65 6.85 -3.91
CA ARG A 52 10.89 6.77 -4.72
C ARG A 52 11.08 7.99 -5.61
N THR A 53 10.00 8.58 -6.13
CA THR A 53 10.06 9.80 -6.95
C THR A 53 10.57 11.01 -6.17
N HIS A 54 10.19 11.13 -4.90
CA HIS A 54 10.56 12.29 -4.07
C HIS A 54 11.72 12.04 -3.11
N ARG A 55 12.03 10.78 -2.79
CA ARG A 55 12.98 10.34 -1.76
C ARG A 55 13.78 9.12 -2.21
N ALA A 56 14.32 9.16 -3.43
CA ALA A 56 15.08 8.05 -4.02
C ALA A 56 16.26 7.52 -3.18
N GLY A 57 16.78 8.32 -2.24
CA GLY A 57 17.89 7.94 -1.34
C GLY A 57 17.46 7.39 0.02
N ASP A 58 16.19 7.53 0.41
CA ASP A 58 15.69 7.01 1.69
C ASP A 58 15.43 5.50 1.59
N GLY A 59 15.60 4.78 2.69
CA GLY A 59 15.25 3.36 2.78
C GLY A 59 13.74 3.15 2.81
N ILE A 60 13.30 1.94 2.46
CA ILE A 60 11.89 1.53 2.47
C ILE A 60 11.76 0.15 3.13
N LEU A 61 10.80 0.05 4.04
CA LEU A 61 10.32 -1.19 4.64
C LEU A 61 8.81 -1.31 4.35
N ALA A 62 8.42 -2.29 3.53
CA ALA A 62 7.03 -2.49 3.12
C ALA A 62 6.57 -3.93 3.39
N GLU A 63 5.29 -4.11 3.73
CA GLU A 63 4.72 -5.37 4.21
C GLU A 63 4.64 -6.48 3.16
N GLU A 64 4.24 -6.17 1.92
CA GLU A 64 3.79 -7.18 0.95
C GLU A 64 4.86 -7.59 -0.07
N GLY A 65 5.72 -6.66 -0.49
CA GLY A 65 6.62 -6.85 -1.63
C GLY A 65 8.11 -6.65 -1.35
N GLY A 66 8.50 -6.07 -0.21
CA GLY A 66 9.83 -5.47 -0.12
C GLY A 66 10.42 -5.44 1.27
N GLY A 67 11.00 -6.57 1.67
CA GLY A 67 11.96 -6.62 2.77
C GLY A 67 12.96 -5.46 2.70
N ALA A 68 13.29 -4.95 3.88
CA ALA A 68 14.09 -3.76 4.17
C ALA A 68 15.17 -3.46 3.10
N SER A 69 14.89 -2.52 2.20
CA SER A 69 15.88 -2.03 1.24
C SER A 69 16.46 -0.71 1.71
N GLY A 70 17.77 -0.68 1.95
CA GLY A 70 18.45 0.52 2.43
C GLY A 70 18.05 0.99 3.83
N TRP A 71 17.57 0.09 4.70
CA TRP A 71 17.23 0.41 6.10
C TRP A 71 18.42 0.91 6.93
N ASP A 72 19.62 0.61 6.47
CA ASP A 72 20.91 1.05 7.01
C ASP A 72 21.34 2.44 6.49
N ARG A 73 20.60 3.04 5.55
CA ARG A 73 20.96 4.31 4.88
C ARG A 73 20.50 5.57 5.64
N GLY A 74 20.14 5.43 6.91
CA GLY A 74 19.72 6.52 7.79
C GLY A 74 18.21 6.66 7.91
N ARG A 75 17.57 7.40 6.98
CA ARG A 75 16.11 7.61 6.99
C ARG A 75 15.37 6.47 6.30
N VAL A 76 14.25 6.04 6.89
CA VAL A 76 13.44 4.91 6.40
C VAL A 76 11.96 5.28 6.37
N TRP A 77 11.27 4.91 5.30
CA TRP A 77 9.82 4.94 5.17
C TRP A 77 9.25 3.55 5.48
N ILE A 78 8.24 3.50 6.34
CA ILE A 78 7.54 2.27 6.71
C ILE A 78 6.16 2.32 6.05
N VAL A 79 5.79 1.26 5.34
CA VAL A 79 4.58 1.19 4.53
C VAL A 79 3.82 -0.08 4.87
N ASP A 80 2.59 0.12 5.35
CA ASP A 80 1.52 -0.87 5.33
C ASP A 80 0.52 -0.35 4.27
N PRO A 81 0.30 -1.08 3.17
CA PRO A 81 -0.57 -0.64 2.08
C PRO A 81 -2.07 -0.77 2.38
N LEU A 82 -2.45 -1.61 3.36
CA LEU A 82 -3.84 -1.83 3.76
C LEU A 82 -3.91 -2.42 5.18
N ASP A 83 -4.09 -1.55 6.18
CA ASP A 83 -4.35 -2.02 7.54
C ASP A 83 -5.81 -2.47 7.66
N GLY A 84 -6.01 -3.58 8.37
CA GLY A 84 -7.32 -4.20 8.51
C GLY A 84 -7.74 -4.99 7.27
N THR A 85 -6.82 -5.70 6.62
CA THR A 85 -7.07 -6.66 5.53
C THR A 85 -8.29 -7.55 5.79
N VAL A 86 -8.49 -8.03 7.03
CA VAL A 86 -9.67 -8.82 7.44
C VAL A 86 -10.98 -8.00 7.35
N ASN A 87 -10.97 -6.76 7.82
CA ASN A 87 -12.11 -5.85 7.66
C ASN A 87 -12.37 -5.57 6.18
N PHE A 88 -11.31 -5.37 5.41
CA PHE A 88 -11.41 -5.20 3.97
C PHE A 88 -12.04 -6.42 3.32
N VAL A 89 -11.65 -7.65 3.68
CA VAL A 89 -12.21 -8.94 3.21
C VAL A 89 -13.71 -9.05 3.53
N HIS A 90 -14.15 -8.53 4.67
CA HIS A 90 -15.53 -8.63 5.14
C HIS A 90 -16.41 -7.42 4.80
N GLY A 91 -15.85 -6.36 4.21
CA GLY A 91 -16.61 -5.17 3.80
C GLY A 91 -16.96 -4.26 4.96
N ILE A 92 -16.23 -4.45 6.05
CA ILE A 92 -16.22 -3.58 7.19
C ILE A 92 -15.42 -2.33 6.77
N PRO A 93 -15.99 -1.13 6.85
CA PRO A 93 -15.39 0.08 6.27
C PRO A 93 -14.13 0.57 7.01
N GLN A 94 -13.86 0.05 8.21
CA GLN A 94 -12.70 0.38 9.03
C GLN A 94 -11.44 -0.30 8.51
N VAL A 95 -10.80 0.35 7.54
CA VAL A 95 -9.50 0.01 6.95
C VAL A 95 -8.70 1.30 6.79
N ALA A 96 -7.38 1.22 6.78
CA ALA A 96 -6.50 2.37 6.55
C ALA A 96 -5.63 2.18 5.31
#